data_AF-A0A3D4HAF8-F1
#
_entry.id   AF-A0A3D4HAF8-F1
#
_cell.length_a   1.000
_cell.length_b   1.000
_cell.length_c   1.000
_cell.angle_alpha   90.00
_cell.angle_beta   90.00
_cell.angle_gamma   90.00
#
_symmetry.space_group_name_H-M   'P 1'
#
loop_
_entity.id
_entity.type
_entity.pdbx_description
1 polymer ?
#
loop_
_entity_poly.entity_id
_entity_poly.type
_entity_poly.pdbx_seq_one_letter_code
_entity_poly.pdbx_strand_id
1 'polypeptide(L)'
;KIIPVADSSTQRFTVHLEVNIDRERLDPGLTGDATITLDEREDALLIPRQAVVSDSVLVVKGGVVERREIETGYTSVTSIEVLEGLSDGEQVIVEDLHLFDEGDRVKTVPKQ
;
A
#
# COMPACT_ATOMS: atom_id res chain seq x y z
N LYS A 1 -25.57 6.19 1.72
CA LYS A 1 -25.71 7.64 1.39
C LYS A 1 -24.70 8.47 2.20
N ILE A 2 -23.88 9.31 1.55
CA ILE A 2 -22.93 10.21 2.24
C ILE A 2 -23.61 11.56 2.47
N ILE A 3 -23.45 12.14 3.67
CA ILE A 3 -23.80 13.54 3.93
C ILE A 3 -22.58 14.39 3.58
N PRO A 4 -22.65 15.28 2.58
CA PRO A 4 -21.48 15.99 2.05
C PRO A 4 -21.01 17.16 2.93
N VAL A 5 -21.48 17.23 4.18
CA VAL A 5 -21.08 18.25 5.15
C VAL A 5 -20.15 17.57 6.15
N ALA A 6 -18.88 17.97 6.13
CA ALA A 6 -17.93 17.55 7.14
C ALA A 6 -18.21 18.29 8.45
N ASP A 7 -18.10 17.59 9.57
CA ASP A 7 -18.09 18.23 10.89
C ASP A 7 -16.84 19.13 10.98
N SER A 8 -17.04 20.42 11.24
CA SER A 8 -15.96 21.42 11.21
C SER A 8 -14.90 21.24 12.31
N SER A 9 -15.19 20.46 13.35
CA SER A 9 -14.27 20.18 14.46
C SER A 9 -13.48 18.88 14.27
N THR A 10 -14.04 17.89 13.58
CA THR A 10 -13.43 16.56 13.42
C THR A 10 -13.03 16.21 11.98
N GLN A 11 -13.43 17.01 10.99
CA GLN A 11 -13.25 16.73 9.56
C GLN A 11 -13.83 15.37 9.10
N ARG A 12 -14.79 14.81 9.87
CA ARG A 12 -15.45 13.53 9.54
C ARG A 12 -16.72 13.75 8.73
N PHE A 13 -16.99 12.82 7.82
CA PHE A 13 -18.23 12.74 7.07
C PHE A 13 -19.15 11.67 7.68
N THR A 14 -20.45 11.97 7.76
CA THR A 14 -21.46 11.01 8.20
C THR A 14 -21.96 10.19 7.01
N VAL A 15 -21.81 8.88 7.10
CA VAL A 15 -22.29 7.92 6.08
C VAL A 15 -23.45 7.12 6.65
N HIS A 16 -24.58 7.14 5.96
CA HIS A 16 -25.71 6.25 6.24
C HIS A 16 -25.54 4.96 5.42
N LEU A 17 -25.41 3.83 6.11
CA LEU A 17 -25.32 2.50 5.54
C LEU A 17 -26.66 1.79 5.76
N GLU A 18 -27.18 1.14 4.73
CA GLU A 18 -28.29 0.21 4.87
C GLU A 18 -27.67 -1.19 5.05
N VAL A 19 -27.92 -1.80 6.19
CA VAL A 19 -27.36 -3.11 6.55
C VAL A 19 -28.49 -4.12 6.67
N ASN A 20 -28.33 -5.27 6.01
CA ASN A 20 -29.30 -6.37 6.11
C ASN A 20 -28.89 -7.29 7.26
N ILE A 21 -29.35 -6.98 8.47
CA ILE A 21 -29.09 -7.74 9.69
C ILE A 21 -30.43 -7.99 10.40
N ASP A 22 -30.62 -9.19 10.93
CA ASP A 22 -31.83 -9.54 11.68
C ASP A 22 -32.03 -8.59 12.88
N ARG A 23 -33.24 -8.03 13.00
CA ARG A 23 -33.56 -7.02 14.03
C ARG A 23 -33.34 -7.52 15.45
N GLU A 24 -33.48 -8.81 15.68
CA GLU A 24 -33.24 -9.49 16.97
C GLU A 24 -31.77 -9.42 17.41
N ARG A 25 -30.86 -9.04 16.49
CA ARG A 25 -29.42 -8.89 16.74
C ARG A 25 -28.99 -7.42 16.83
N LEU A 26 -29.91 -6.48 16.70
CA LEU A 26 -29.64 -5.04 16.70
C LEU A 26 -30.20 -4.38 17.97
N ASP A 27 -29.49 -4.54 19.07
CA ASP A 27 -29.79 -3.82 20.30
C ASP A 27 -29.39 -2.33 20.18
N PRO A 28 -30.19 -1.39 20.71
CA PRO A 28 -29.81 0.01 20.77
C PRO A 28 -28.51 0.22 21.55
N GLY A 29 -27.58 1.01 21.00
CA GLY A 29 -26.30 1.32 21.63
C GLY A 29 -25.11 0.46 21.16
N LEU A 30 -25.33 -0.45 20.22
CA LEU A 30 -24.24 -1.18 19.57
C LEU A 30 -23.33 -0.25 18.76
N THR A 31 -22.03 -0.53 18.86
CA THR A 31 -20.99 0.06 18.01
C THR A 31 -20.41 -1.04 17.14
N GLY A 32 -19.99 -0.70 15.92
CA GLY A 32 -19.30 -1.61 15.04
C GLY A 32 -18.40 -0.87 14.07
N ASP A 33 -17.48 -1.60 13.48
CA ASP A 33 -16.59 -1.11 12.43
C ASP A 33 -17.13 -1.55 11.06
N ALA A 34 -17.02 -0.68 10.08
CA ALA A 34 -17.34 -0.96 8.68
C ALA A 34 -16.15 -0.66 7.80
N THR A 35 -15.74 -1.63 6.97
CA THR A 35 -14.70 -1.44 5.96
C THR A 35 -15.36 -1.11 4.62
N ILE A 36 -14.91 -0.04 3.97
CA ILE A 36 -15.38 0.37 2.65
C ILE A 36 -14.23 0.18 1.67
N THR A 37 -14.31 -0.85 0.83
CA THR A 37 -13.39 -1.07 -0.29
C THR A 37 -13.85 -0.22 -1.46
N LEU A 38 -13.03 0.74 -1.90
CA LEU A 38 -13.37 1.65 -3.01
C LEU A 38 -13.02 1.06 -4.38
N ASP A 39 -11.94 0.28 -4.44
CA ASP A 39 -11.46 -0.39 -5.63
C ASP A 39 -10.61 -1.62 -5.21
N GLU A 40 -10.51 -2.62 -6.08
CA GLU A 40 -9.74 -3.84 -5.85
C GLU A 40 -9.07 -4.29 -7.15
N ARG A 41 -7.80 -4.70 -7.08
CA ARG A 41 -7.04 -5.21 -8.22
C ARG A 41 -6.38 -6.53 -7.81
N GLU A 42 -6.78 -7.62 -8.47
CA GLU A 42 -6.32 -8.97 -8.11
C GLU A 42 -4.87 -9.23 -8.51
N ASP A 43 -4.39 -8.61 -9.61
CA ASP A 43 -3.06 -8.88 -10.18
C ASP A 43 -2.11 -7.67 -10.10
N ALA A 44 -2.09 -6.97 -8.96
CA ALA A 44 -1.21 -5.83 -8.74
C ALA A 44 0.19 -6.27 -8.24
N LEU A 45 1.26 -5.76 -8.87
CA LEU A 45 2.61 -5.94 -8.35
C LEU A 45 2.81 -5.01 -7.15
N LEU A 46 2.93 -5.60 -5.96
CA LEU A 46 3.07 -4.85 -4.70
C LEU A 46 4.50 -4.94 -4.17
N ILE A 47 5.06 -3.80 -3.79
CA ILE A 47 6.32 -3.71 -3.05
C ILE A 47 6.12 -3.00 -1.72
N PRO A 48 6.98 -3.26 -0.70
CA PRO A 48 6.95 -2.50 0.54
C PRO A 48 7.17 -1.01 0.28
N ARG A 49 6.34 -0.15 0.86
CA ARG A 49 6.43 1.31 0.69
C ARG A 49 7.82 1.88 1.02
N GLN A 50 8.48 1.29 2.01
CA GLN A 50 9.84 1.69 2.44
C GLN A 50 10.93 1.43 1.39
N ALA A 51 10.67 0.60 0.36
CA ALA A 51 11.61 0.30 -0.71
C ALA A 51 11.72 1.42 -1.76
N VAL A 52 10.78 2.38 -1.75
CA VAL A 52 10.69 3.45 -2.75
C VAL A 52 11.28 4.75 -2.21
N VAL A 53 12.20 5.35 -2.96
CA VAL A 53 12.83 6.64 -2.65
C VAL A 53 12.75 7.52 -3.89
N SER A 54 12.02 8.62 -3.81
CA SER A 54 11.83 9.57 -4.93
C SER A 54 11.43 8.87 -6.23
N ASP A 55 10.36 8.06 -6.19
CA ASP A 55 9.83 7.30 -7.33
C ASP A 55 10.82 6.31 -7.96
N SER A 56 11.87 5.95 -7.22
CA SER A 56 12.86 4.96 -7.63
C SER A 56 13.03 3.85 -6.60
N VAL A 57 13.46 2.68 -7.07
CA VAL A 57 13.81 1.53 -6.25
C VAL A 57 15.24 1.08 -6.54
N LEU A 58 15.85 0.38 -5.59
CA LEU A 58 17.13 -0.30 -5.77
C LEU A 58 16.86 -1.78 -6.05
N VAL A 59 17.11 -2.21 -7.29
CA VAL A 59 16.93 -3.59 -7.76
C VAL A 59 18.27 -4.32 -7.68
N VAL A 60 18.26 -5.59 -7.29
CA VAL A 60 19.46 -6.43 -7.29
C VAL A 60 19.44 -7.34 -8.51
N LYS A 61 20.37 -7.11 -9.44
CA LYS A 61 20.54 -7.94 -10.66
C LYS A 61 21.92 -8.57 -10.68
N GLY A 62 21.98 -9.90 -10.60
CA GLY A 62 23.26 -10.63 -10.58
C GLY A 62 24.17 -10.27 -9.40
N GLY A 63 23.58 -9.84 -8.27
CA GLY A 63 24.32 -9.41 -7.09
C GLY A 63 24.88 -7.98 -7.17
N VAL A 64 24.43 -7.19 -8.16
CA VAL A 64 24.77 -5.77 -8.31
C VAL A 64 23.50 -4.93 -8.15
N VAL A 65 23.63 -3.79 -7.46
CA VAL A 65 22.55 -2.82 -7.26
C VAL A 65 22.37 -1.96 -8.51
N GLU A 66 21.13 -1.90 -9.00
CA GLU A 66 20.69 -1.02 -10.09
C GLU A 66 19.60 -0.09 -9.55
N ARG A 67 19.75 1.23 -9.73
CA ARG A 67 18.66 2.17 -9.45
C ARG A 67 17.70 2.16 -10.63
N ARG A 68 16.40 2.07 -10.35
CA ARG A 68 15.36 2.07 -11.38
C ARG A 68 14.18 2.94 -10.99
N GLU A 69 13.80 3.83 -11.90
CA GLU A 69 12.58 4.62 -11.79
C GLU A 69 11.37 3.72 -12.04
N ILE A 70 10.29 3.94 -11.28
CA ILE A 70 9.06 3.16 -11.36
C ILE A 70 7.85 4.06 -11.49
N GLU A 71 6.82 3.58 -12.19
CA GLU A 71 5.51 4.21 -12.14
C GLU A 71 4.68 3.53 -11.05
N THR A 72 4.09 4.34 -10.16
CA THR A 72 3.34 3.84 -9.00
C THR A 72 1.83 4.09 -9.15
N GLY A 73 1.04 3.16 -8.62
CA GLY A 73 -0.41 3.21 -8.59
C GLY A 73 -0.93 3.44 -7.17
N TYR A 74 -1.85 2.59 -6.72
CA TYR A 74 -2.40 2.66 -5.38
C TYR A 74 -1.34 2.51 -4.30
N THR A 75 -1.41 3.37 -3.29
CA THR A 75 -0.54 3.33 -2.12
C THR A 75 -1.36 3.03 -0.87
N SER A 76 -0.92 2.02 -0.11
CA SER A 76 -1.43 1.72 1.21
C SER A 76 -0.45 2.17 2.29
N VAL A 77 -0.79 1.92 3.56
CA VAL A 77 0.11 2.24 4.69
C VAL A 77 1.43 1.47 4.58
N THR A 78 1.39 0.22 4.08
CA THR A 78 2.54 -0.70 4.08
C THR A 78 3.13 -0.94 2.69
N SER A 79 2.34 -0.78 1.63
CA SER A 79 2.68 -1.24 0.29
C SER A 79 2.35 -0.22 -0.79
N ILE A 80 3.05 -0.30 -1.90
CA ILE A 80 2.81 0.50 -3.11
C ILE A 80 2.61 -0.46 -4.28
N GLU A 81 1.59 -0.19 -5.09
CA GLU A 81 1.40 -0.81 -6.41
C GLU A 81 2.40 -0.22 -7.41
N VAL A 82 3.09 -1.09 -8.14
CA VAL A 82 3.98 -0.74 -9.24
C VAL A 82 3.27 -1.04 -10.56
N LEU A 83 3.08 -0.01 -11.38
CA LEU A 83 2.45 -0.10 -12.70
C LEU A 83 3.48 -0.39 -13.79
N GLU A 84 4.65 0.25 -13.71
CA GLU A 84 5.76 0.08 -14.66
C GLU A 84 7.13 0.14 -13.96
N GLY A 85 8.15 -0.39 -14.62
CA GLY A 85 9.55 -0.32 -14.17
C GLY A 85 10.01 -1.50 -13.30
N LEU A 86 9.11 -2.36 -12.82
CA LEU A 86 9.47 -3.58 -12.09
C LEU A 86 8.67 -4.78 -12.64
N SER A 87 9.29 -5.95 -12.60
CA SER A 87 8.64 -7.22 -12.96
C SER A 87 8.55 -8.17 -11.78
N ASP A 88 7.59 -9.09 -11.84
CA ASP A 88 7.48 -10.16 -10.85
C ASP A 88 8.77 -11.00 -10.79
N GLY A 89 9.16 -11.39 -9.58
CA GLY A 89 10.40 -12.11 -9.29
C GLY A 89 11.67 -11.25 -9.19
N GLU A 90 11.61 -9.94 -9.48
CA GLU A 90 12.75 -9.04 -9.23
C GLU A 90 12.94 -8.77 -7.73
N GLN A 91 14.20 -8.67 -7.30
CA GLN A 91 14.54 -8.42 -5.91
C GLN A 91 14.81 -6.94 -5.70
N VAL A 92 14.08 -6.31 -4.78
CA VAL A 92 14.31 -4.93 -4.35
C VAL A 92 14.90 -4.88 -2.95
N ILE A 93 15.76 -3.90 -2.70
CA ILE A 93 16.27 -3.62 -1.35
C ILE A 93 15.17 -2.91 -0.56
N VAL A 94 14.94 -3.34 0.69
CA VAL A 94 13.82 -2.87 1.53
C VAL A 94 14.27 -2.23 2.84
N GLU A 95 15.55 -2.35 3.18
CA GLU A 95 16.15 -1.85 4.42
C GLU A 95 17.51 -1.23 4.12
N ASP A 96 17.92 -0.30 4.98
CA ASP A 96 19.23 0.35 4.90
C ASP A 96 19.59 0.91 3.50
N LEU A 97 18.59 1.38 2.75
CA LEU A 97 18.74 1.89 1.37
C LEU A 97 19.84 2.95 1.22
N HIS A 98 20.07 3.74 2.27
CA HIS A 98 21.10 4.79 2.33
C HIS A 98 22.54 4.24 2.36
N LEU A 99 22.73 2.94 2.58
CA LEU A 99 24.04 2.29 2.59
C LEU A 99 24.45 1.75 1.20
N PHE A 100 23.55 1.83 0.21
CA PHE A 100 23.76 1.25 -1.11
C PHE A 100 23.66 2.30 -2.20
N ASP A 101 24.68 2.35 -3.04
CA ASP A 101 24.72 3.13 -4.26
C ASP A 101 24.61 2.22 -5.50
N GLU A 102 24.30 2.83 -6.65
CA GLU A 102 24.28 2.11 -7.92
C GLU A 102 25.65 1.50 -8.23
N GLY A 103 25.67 0.21 -8.60
CA GLY A 103 26.89 -0.54 -8.87
C GLY A 103 27.46 -1.32 -7.68
N ASP A 104 26.90 -1.15 -6.48
CA ASP A 104 27.35 -1.88 -5.31
C ASP A 104 27.12 -3.38 -5.43
N ARG A 105 28.06 -4.17 -4.90
CA ARG A 105 27.91 -5.63 -4.83
C ARG A 105 27.25 -6.02 -3.52
N VAL A 106 26.15 -6.76 -3.63
CA VAL A 106 25.34 -7.17 -2.48
C VAL A 106 25.07 -8.67 -2.51
N LYS A 107 24.76 -9.23 -1.34
CA LYS A 107 24.20 -10.56 -1.19
C LYS A 107 22.79 -10.41 -0.65
N THR A 108 21.82 -11.00 -1.34
CA THR A 108 20.42 -10.93 -0.94
C THR A 108 20.14 -11.92 0.19
N VAL A 109 19.42 -11.46 1.21
CA VAL A 109 18.80 -12.31 2.23
C VAL A 109 17.29 -12.10 2.10
N PRO A 110 16.48 -13.15 1.88
CA PRO A 110 15.03 -13.00 1.80
C PRO A 110 14.48 -12.44 3.12
N LYS A 111 13.67 -11.40 3.03
CA LYS A 111 12.89 -10.90 4.17
C LYS A 111 11.65 -11.81 4.32
N GLN A 112 11.49 -12.42 5.50
CA GLN A 112 10.30 -13.22 5.86
C GLN A 112 9.12 -12.33 6.22
#